data_AF-A0A2D6G515-F1
#
_entry.id   AF-A0A2D6G515-F1
#
_cell.length_a   1.000
_cell.length_b   1.000
_cell.length_c   1.000
_cell.angle_alpha   90.00
_cell.angle_beta   90.00
_cell.angle_gamma   90.00
#
_symmetry.space_group_name_H-M   'P 1'
#
loop_
_entity.id
_entity.type
_entity.pdbx_description
1 polymer ?
#
loop_
_entity_poly.entity_id
_entity_poly.type
_entity_poly.pdbx_seq_one_letter_code
_entity_poly.pdbx_strand_id
1 'polypeptide(L)'
;MVDFYSGVDNCREETNDNMPIEKLATSPHEALEWATIAGARALQMEDRIGSISPGKKADLVMLKTDDLCLEPIHDPVNTVVLFADRSSVESVMIGGRFVKKDGQMVVAKKEIDDKKRRLKSAVDKVFDLAGYRQEFGRLMR
;
A
#
# COMPACT_ATOMS: atom_id res chain seq x y z
N MET A 1 1.36 -33.08 -7.35
CA MET A 1 1.14 -31.65 -7.60
C MET A 1 2.26 -30.95 -6.85
N VAL A 2 3.24 -30.40 -7.57
CA VAL A 2 4.49 -29.87 -6.99
C VAL A 2 4.15 -28.53 -6.35
N ASP A 3 4.47 -28.38 -5.06
CA ASP A 3 4.15 -27.19 -4.28
C ASP A 3 5.12 -26.05 -4.62
N PHE A 4 4.91 -25.44 -5.79
CA PHE A 4 5.78 -24.39 -6.35
C PHE A 4 5.82 -23.12 -5.46
N TYR A 5 4.88 -22.99 -4.52
CA TYR A 5 4.76 -21.84 -3.60
C TYR A 5 5.48 -22.03 -2.26
N SER A 6 5.96 -23.24 -1.95
CA SER A 6 6.72 -23.49 -0.72
C SER A 6 8.01 -22.65 -0.58
N GLY A 7 8.56 -22.17 -1.71
CA GLY A 7 9.70 -21.24 -1.71
C GLY A 7 9.33 -19.76 -1.50
N VAL A 8 8.04 -19.41 -1.59
CA VAL A 8 7.53 -18.03 -1.43
C VAL A 8 6.89 -17.84 -0.05
N ASP A 9 6.28 -18.89 0.49
CA ASP A 9 5.75 -18.96 1.84
C ASP A 9 6.90 -19.06 2.87
N ASN A 10 7.46 -17.90 3.23
CA ASN A 10 8.50 -17.77 4.25
C ASN A 10 8.03 -18.12 5.69
N CYS A 11 6.96 -18.90 5.84
CA CYS A 11 6.26 -19.17 7.10
C CYS A 11 6.19 -20.65 7.51
N ARG A 12 6.86 -21.60 6.83
CA ARG A 12 6.98 -22.97 7.34
C ARG A 12 8.43 -23.45 7.40
N GLU A 13 8.86 -23.82 8.60
CA GLU A 13 10.12 -24.52 8.87
C GLU A 13 10.09 -25.92 8.25
N GLU A 14 10.46 -26.04 6.99
CA GLU A 14 10.98 -27.29 6.43
C GLU A 14 12.33 -27.00 5.79
N THR A 15 13.34 -26.80 6.65
CA THR A 15 14.74 -26.77 6.22
C THR A 15 15.15 -28.18 5.81
N ASN A 16 14.87 -28.55 4.56
CA ASN A 16 15.61 -29.62 3.91
C ASN A 16 16.95 -29.03 3.46
N ASP A 17 18.04 -29.69 3.85
CA ASP A 17 19.46 -29.34 3.65
C ASP A 17 19.89 -29.17 2.17
N ASN A 18 18.93 -29.24 1.23
CA ASN A 18 19.13 -29.26 -0.22
C ASN A 18 18.32 -28.20 -0.99
N MET A 19 17.74 -27.19 -0.31
CA MET A 19 17.09 -26.05 -0.99
C MET A 19 18.13 -24.99 -1.40
N PRO A 20 18.25 -24.65 -2.69
CA PRO A 20 19.26 -23.71 -3.19
C PRO A 20 18.96 -22.22 -2.90
N ILE A 21 17.88 -21.93 -2.17
CA ILE A 21 17.46 -20.55 -1.85
C ILE A 21 17.62 -20.36 -0.35
N GLU A 22 18.61 -19.54 0.04
CA GLU A 22 18.70 -19.03 1.41
C GLU A 22 17.43 -18.27 1.75
N LYS A 23 16.90 -18.53 2.94
CA LYS A 23 15.68 -17.92 3.48
C LYS A 23 15.67 -16.41 3.18
N LEU A 24 14.60 -15.92 2.54
CA LEU A 24 14.42 -14.48 2.35
C LEU A 24 14.48 -13.79 3.71
N ALA A 25 15.28 -12.74 3.81
CA ALA A 25 15.49 -12.01 5.07
C ALA A 25 14.22 -11.37 5.65
N THR A 26 13.13 -11.32 4.87
CA THR A 26 11.86 -10.73 5.28
C THR A 26 10.71 -11.55 4.68
N SER A 27 9.78 -11.96 5.52
CA SER A 27 8.52 -12.60 5.10
C SER A 27 7.46 -11.56 4.68
N PRO A 28 6.52 -11.93 3.80
CA PRO A 28 5.36 -11.09 3.50
C PRO A 28 4.55 -10.70 4.75
N HIS A 29 4.44 -11.61 5.73
CA HIS A 29 3.82 -11.32 7.02
C HIS A 29 4.52 -10.20 7.79
N GLU A 30 5.85 -10.23 7.89
CA GLU A 30 6.63 -9.17 8.54
C GLU A 30 6.47 -7.84 7.79
N ALA A 31 6.52 -7.86 6.46
CA ALA A 31 6.30 -6.66 5.66
C ALA A 31 4.90 -6.05 5.87
N LEU A 32 3.85 -6.88 5.95
CA LEU A 32 2.50 -6.43 6.26
C LEU A 32 2.39 -5.91 7.70
N GLU A 33 3.08 -6.52 8.66
CA GLU A 33 3.14 -6.05 10.04
C GLU A 33 3.77 -4.65 10.12
N TRP A 34 4.90 -4.43 9.42
CA TRP A 34 5.58 -3.14 9.31
C TRP A 34 4.67 -2.04 8.75
N ALA A 35 3.92 -2.38 7.70
CA ALA A 35 2.97 -1.45 7.07
C ALA A 35 1.74 -1.12 7.96
N THR A 36 1.49 -1.87 9.03
CA THR A 36 0.27 -1.77 9.84
C THR A 36 0.57 -1.59 11.33
N ILE A 37 0.51 -2.66 12.13
CA ILE A 37 0.57 -2.58 13.59
C ILE A 37 1.96 -2.13 14.09
N ALA A 38 3.05 -2.53 13.44
CA ALA A 38 4.37 -2.07 13.84
C ALA A 38 4.58 -0.59 13.50
N GLY A 39 4.01 -0.09 12.40
CA GLY A 39 3.94 1.35 12.13
C GLY A 39 3.12 2.11 13.17
N ALA A 40 2.01 1.54 13.64
CA ALA A 40 1.22 2.12 14.73
C ALA A 40 2.01 2.16 16.06
N ARG A 41 2.73 1.09 16.41
CA ARG A 41 3.62 1.03 17.58
C ARG A 41 4.74 2.07 17.51
N ALA A 42 5.35 2.25 16.33
CA ALA A 42 6.39 3.26 16.13
C ALA A 42 5.87 4.69 16.37
N LEU A 43 4.58 4.92 16.17
CA LEU A 43 3.91 6.20 16.42
C LEU A 43 3.22 6.27 17.79
N GLN A 44 3.35 5.25 18.66
CA GLN A 44 2.65 5.15 19.95
C GLN A 44 1.11 5.25 19.80
N MET A 45 0.58 4.65 18.74
CA MET A 45 -0.84 4.66 18.38
C MET A 45 -1.43 3.25 18.28
N GLU A 46 -0.71 2.22 18.71
CA GLU A 46 -1.10 0.83 18.65
C GLU A 46 -2.43 0.56 19.36
N ASP A 47 -2.77 1.28 20.42
CA ASP A 47 -4.07 1.12 21.09
C ASP A 47 -5.26 1.69 20.30
N ARG A 48 -4.98 2.43 19.22
CA ARG A 48 -5.98 3.20 18.46
C ARG A 48 -6.13 2.72 17.02
N ILE A 49 -5.04 2.27 16.38
CA ILE A 49 -4.99 1.93 14.94
C ILE A 49 -4.06 0.72 14.70
N GLY A 50 -3.89 0.35 13.42
CA GLY A 50 -2.88 -0.63 12.99
C GLY A 50 -3.30 -2.10 13.08
N SER A 51 -4.43 -2.42 13.73
CA SER A 51 -5.04 -3.76 13.65
C SER A 51 -6.55 -3.66 13.66
N ILE A 52 -7.22 -4.71 13.16
CA ILE A 52 -8.67 -4.84 13.23
C ILE A 52 -9.02 -5.51 14.56
N SER A 53 -9.40 -4.70 15.55
CA SER A 53 -9.77 -5.17 16.89
C SER A 53 -10.79 -4.23 17.51
N PRO A 54 -11.75 -4.73 18.33
CA PRO A 54 -12.73 -3.87 18.99
C PRO A 54 -12.08 -2.73 19.76
N GLY A 55 -12.69 -1.54 19.72
CA GLY A 55 -12.18 -0.32 20.38
C GLY A 55 -11.23 0.53 19.54
N LYS A 56 -10.59 -0.04 18.50
CA LYS A 56 -9.74 0.71 17.56
C LYS A 56 -10.57 1.47 16.52
N LYS A 57 -9.97 2.49 15.90
CA LYS A 57 -10.55 3.20 14.77
C LYS A 57 -10.69 2.27 13.57
N ALA A 58 -11.77 2.41 12.82
CA ALA A 58 -11.96 1.75 11.54
C ALA A 58 -11.16 2.46 10.43
N ASP A 59 -9.83 2.29 10.49
CA ASP A 59 -8.88 2.67 9.44
C ASP A 59 -8.62 1.43 8.57
N LEU A 60 -9.40 1.29 7.49
CA LEU A 60 -9.47 0.07 6.69
C LEU A 60 -9.17 0.35 5.21
N VAL A 61 -8.45 -0.58 4.59
CA VAL A 61 -8.24 -0.64 3.14
C VAL A 61 -8.89 -1.92 2.63
N MET A 62 -9.78 -1.80 1.65
CA MET A 62 -10.49 -2.91 1.04
C MET A 62 -9.93 -3.11 -0.38
N LEU A 63 -9.49 -4.33 -0.67
CA LEU A 63 -8.95 -4.70 -1.98
C LEU A 63 -9.98 -5.54 -2.74
N LYS A 64 -10.00 -5.38 -4.06
CA LYS A 64 -10.70 -6.30 -4.96
C LYS A 64 -10.06 -7.68 -4.87
N THR A 65 -10.88 -8.72 -5.00
CA THR A 65 -10.41 -10.11 -5.04
C THR A 65 -10.58 -10.74 -6.41
N ASP A 66 -11.23 -10.02 -7.34
CA ASP A 66 -11.60 -10.44 -8.70
C ASP A 66 -10.79 -9.71 -9.78
N ASP A 67 -9.69 -9.07 -9.38
CA ASP A 67 -8.76 -8.43 -10.31
C ASP A 67 -7.85 -9.50 -10.95
N LEU A 68 -7.63 -9.40 -12.26
CA LEU A 68 -6.75 -10.33 -13.02
C LEU A 68 -5.33 -10.38 -12.45
N CYS A 69 -4.86 -9.31 -11.80
CA CYS A 69 -3.55 -9.28 -11.17
C CYS A 69 -3.49 -10.03 -9.83
N LEU A 70 -4.65 -10.37 -9.24
CA LEU A 70 -4.74 -11.00 -7.91
C LEU A 70 -5.29 -12.42 -7.96
N GLU A 71 -6.04 -12.79 -8.99
CA GLU A 71 -6.59 -14.14 -9.13
C GLU A 71 -5.58 -15.14 -9.73
N PRO A 72 -5.52 -16.38 -9.20
CA PRO A 72 -6.22 -16.89 -8.02
C PRO A 72 -5.52 -16.50 -6.69
N ILE A 73 -6.31 -16.23 -5.65
CA ILE A 73 -5.78 -15.93 -4.31
C ILE A 73 -5.60 -17.24 -3.53
N HIS A 74 -4.35 -17.67 -3.38
CA HIS A 74 -3.99 -18.84 -2.55
C HIS A 74 -3.64 -18.43 -1.12
N ASP A 75 -2.82 -17.39 -0.97
CA ASP A 75 -2.48 -16.77 0.31
C ASP A 75 -2.74 -15.26 0.22
N PRO A 76 -3.67 -14.71 1.01
CA PRO A 76 -4.03 -13.29 0.92
C PRO A 76 -2.90 -12.34 1.33
N VAL A 77 -2.00 -12.74 2.24
CA VAL A 77 -0.89 -11.89 2.68
C VAL A 77 0.16 -11.80 1.58
N ASN A 78 0.53 -12.92 0.97
CA ASN A 78 1.42 -12.92 -0.18
C ASN A 78 0.81 -12.13 -1.34
N THR A 79 -0.48 -12.34 -1.62
CA THR A 79 -1.17 -11.60 -2.68
C THR A 79 -1.11 -10.09 -2.45
N VAL A 80 -1.39 -9.63 -1.23
CA VAL A 80 -1.35 -8.19 -0.88
C VAL A 80 0.06 -7.63 -1.00
N VAL A 81 1.07 -8.34 -0.49
CA VAL A 81 2.42 -7.78 -0.35
C VAL A 81 3.21 -7.85 -1.65
N LEU A 82 3.03 -8.92 -2.43
CA LEU A 82 3.84 -9.19 -3.62
C LEU A 82 3.18 -8.75 -4.92
N PHE A 83 1.84 -8.75 -4.98
CA PHE A 83 1.12 -8.58 -6.26
C PHE A 83 0.13 -7.41 -6.27
N ALA A 84 -0.42 -6.98 -5.14
CA ALA A 84 -1.39 -5.89 -5.12
C ALA A 84 -0.78 -4.53 -5.48
N ASP A 85 -1.56 -3.74 -6.22
CA ASP A 85 -1.19 -2.38 -6.57
C ASP A 85 -2.30 -1.37 -6.20
N ARG A 86 -2.03 -0.09 -6.44
CA ARG A 86 -2.94 1.02 -6.07
C ARG A 86 -4.33 0.91 -6.73
N SER A 87 -4.41 0.29 -7.90
CA SER A 87 -5.65 0.07 -8.65
C SER A 87 -6.50 -1.06 -8.06
N SER A 88 -5.88 -2.01 -7.36
CA SER A 88 -6.56 -3.10 -6.67
C SER A 88 -7.33 -2.64 -5.43
N VAL A 89 -6.99 -1.48 -4.87
CA VAL A 89 -7.74 -0.86 -3.76
C VAL A 89 -9.12 -0.45 -4.26
N GLU A 90 -10.19 -1.00 -3.70
CA GLU A 90 -11.57 -0.63 -4.04
C GLU A 90 -12.06 0.53 -3.17
N SER A 91 -11.93 0.38 -1.85
CA SER A 91 -12.47 1.30 -0.86
C SER A 91 -11.48 1.55 0.27
N VAL A 92 -11.55 2.75 0.87
CA VAL A 92 -10.71 3.16 1.99
C VAL A 92 -11.58 3.89 3.02
N MET A 93 -11.50 3.45 4.28
CA MET A 93 -12.10 4.11 5.42
C MET A 93 -11.03 4.73 6.32
N ILE A 94 -11.30 5.92 6.85
CA ILE A 94 -10.50 6.57 7.89
C ILE A 94 -11.44 6.94 9.03
N GLY A 95 -11.24 6.34 10.21
CA GLY A 95 -12.07 6.51 11.39
C GLY A 95 -13.54 6.17 11.14
N GLY A 96 -13.80 5.15 10.32
CA GLY A 96 -15.16 4.73 9.95
C GLY A 96 -15.84 5.57 8.86
N ARG A 97 -15.15 6.54 8.26
CA ARG A 97 -15.67 7.34 7.15
C ARG A 97 -14.99 6.94 5.85
N PHE A 98 -15.76 6.62 4.82
CA PHE A 98 -15.22 6.36 3.49
C PHE A 98 -14.60 7.63 2.90
N VAL A 99 -13.34 7.52 2.47
CA VAL A 99 -12.64 8.54 1.68
C VAL A 99 -12.45 8.11 0.22
N LYS A 100 -12.55 6.80 -0.02
CA LYS A 100 -12.69 6.16 -1.33
C LYS A 100 -13.73 5.05 -1.19
N LYS A 101 -14.64 4.92 -2.13
CA LYS A 101 -15.68 3.90 -2.14
C LYS A 101 -15.98 3.45 -3.56
N ASP A 102 -16.14 2.14 -3.76
CA ASP A 102 -16.55 1.55 -5.05
C ASP A 102 -15.64 2.01 -6.21
N GLY A 103 -14.33 2.04 -5.98
CA GLY A 103 -13.34 2.50 -6.96
C GLY A 103 -13.17 4.03 -7.07
N GLN A 104 -14.06 4.82 -6.47
CA GLN A 104 -14.13 6.27 -6.65
C GLN A 104 -13.75 7.06 -5.39
N MET A 105 -13.14 8.24 -5.57
CA MET A 105 -12.86 9.15 -4.45
C MET A 105 -14.17 9.76 -3.94
N VAL A 106 -14.38 9.75 -2.62
CA VAL A 106 -15.55 10.42 -1.99
C VAL A 106 -15.32 11.94 -1.88
N VAL A 107 -14.06 12.36 -1.99
CA VAL A 107 -13.65 13.76 -1.93
C VAL A 107 -14.15 14.55 -3.15
N ALA A 108 -14.65 15.76 -2.93
CA ALA A 108 -15.15 16.62 -4.00
C ALA A 108 -14.06 16.94 -5.04
N LYS A 109 -14.42 16.89 -6.33
CA LYS A 109 -13.49 17.18 -7.45
C LYS A 109 -12.76 18.51 -7.28
N LYS A 110 -13.46 19.56 -6.85
CA LYS A 110 -12.88 20.88 -6.57
C LYS A 110 -11.73 20.81 -5.57
N GLU A 111 -11.88 20.04 -4.49
CA GLU A 111 -10.83 19.89 -3.49
C GLU A 111 -9.60 19.19 -4.06
N ILE A 112 -9.80 18.18 -4.93
CA ILE A 112 -8.71 17.50 -5.63
C ILE A 112 -7.99 18.48 -6.57
N ASP A 113 -8.73 19.29 -7.33
CA ASP A 113 -8.17 20.28 -8.25
C ASP A 113 -7.40 21.38 -7.49
N ASP A 114 -7.91 21.81 -6.34
CA ASP A 114 -7.24 22.78 -5.46
C ASP A 114 -5.93 22.20 -4.90
N LYS A 115 -5.92 20.93 -4.48
CA LYS A 115 -4.71 20.21 -4.05
C LYS A 115 -3.69 20.08 -5.18
N LYS A 116 -4.11 19.73 -6.40
CA LYS A 116 -3.24 19.67 -7.59
C LYS A 116 -2.61 21.03 -7.91
N ARG A 117 -3.40 22.11 -7.83
CA ARG A 117 -2.90 23.47 -8.04
C ARG A 117 -1.87 23.86 -6.98
N ARG A 118 -2.11 23.54 -5.71
CA ARG A 118 -1.16 23.78 -4.62
C ARG A 118 0.12 22.97 -4.79
N LEU A 119 0.03 21.70 -5.20
CA LEU A 119 1.17 20.84 -5.51
C LEU A 119 2.03 21.48 -6.62
N LYS A 120 1.41 21.90 -7.72
CA LYS A 120 2.13 22.57 -8.82
C LYS A 120 2.87 23.82 -8.32
N SER A 121 2.19 24.69 -7.58
CA SER A 121 2.82 25.90 -7.04
C SER A 121 3.96 25.61 -6.07
N ALA A 122 3.86 24.55 -5.25
CA ALA A 122 4.94 24.14 -4.36
C ALA A 122 6.15 23.62 -5.15
N VAL A 123 5.91 22.84 -6.20
CA VAL A 123 6.95 22.35 -7.11
C VAL A 123 7.68 23.52 -7.76
N ASP A 124 6.95 24.48 -8.33
CA ASP A 124 7.54 25.67 -8.96
C ASP A 124 8.47 26.42 -7.99
N LYS A 125 8.04 26.63 -6.75
CA LYS A 125 8.86 27.28 -5.70
C LYS A 125 10.13 26.51 -5.36
N VAL A 126 10.07 25.18 -5.27
CA VAL A 126 11.27 24.36 -4.97
C VAL A 126 12.28 24.46 -6.11
N PHE A 127 11.82 24.41 -7.36
CA PHE A 127 12.70 24.56 -8.52
C PHE A 127 13.37 25.95 -8.57
N ASP A 128 12.60 27.02 -8.32
CA ASP A 128 13.13 28.38 -8.28
C ASP A 128 14.19 28.54 -7.17
N LEU A 129 13.91 28.05 -5.95
CA LEU A 129 14.84 28.10 -4.82
C LEU A 129 16.12 27.29 -5.06
N ALA A 130 16.01 26.17 -5.78
CA ALA A 130 17.14 25.33 -6.14
C ALA A 130 17.95 25.87 -7.34
N GLY A 131 17.55 27.00 -7.93
CA GLY A 131 18.23 27.60 -9.09
C GLY A 131 18.04 26.83 -10.40
N TYR A 132 17.07 25.91 -10.44
CA TYR A 132 16.73 25.17 -11.65
C TYR A 132 15.78 25.99 -12.53
N ARG A 133 16.24 26.37 -13.72
CA ARG A 133 15.37 26.99 -14.73
C ARG A 133 14.44 25.92 -15.31
N GLN A 134 13.14 26.02 -15.07
CA GLN A 134 12.16 25.11 -15.68
C GLN A 134 12.04 25.37 -17.19
N GLU A 135 12.90 24.74 -18.00
CA GLU A 135 12.82 24.82 -19.46
C GLU A 135 11.76 23.89 -20.07
N PHE A 136 11.27 22.91 -19.30
CA PHE A 136 10.35 21.88 -19.79
C PHE A 136 8.96 22.40 -20.22
N GLY A 137 8.51 23.55 -19.70
CA GLY A 137 7.17 24.10 -19.98
C GLY A 137 7.02 24.80 -21.35
N ARG A 138 8.07 24.88 -22.17
CA ARG A 138 8.06 25.59 -23.46
C ARG A 138 7.99 24.67 -24.69
N LEU A 139 8.20 23.36 -24.53
CA LEU A 139 8.24 22.40 -25.65
C LEU A 139 6.89 21.74 -25.98
N MET A 140 5.85 21.95 -25.16
CA MET A 140 4.54 21.28 -25.28
C MET A 140 3.37 22.27 -25.39
N ARG A 141 3.62 23.49 -25.86
CA ARG A 141 2.59 24.47 -26.24
C ARG A 141 2.62 24.74 -27.73
#